data_AF-A0A2S4JXT3-F1
#
_entry.id   AF-A0A2S4JXT3-F1
#
_cell.length_a   1.000
_cell.length_b   1.000
_cell.length_c   1.000
_cell.angle_alpha   90.00
_cell.angle_beta   90.00
_cell.angle_gamma   90.00
#
_symmetry.space_group_name_H-M   'P 1'
#
loop_
_entity.id
_entity.type
_entity.pdbx_description
1 polymer ?
#
loop_
_entity_poly.entity_id
_entity_poly.type
_entity_poly.pdbx_seq_one_letter_code
_entity_poly.pdbx_strand_id
1 'polypeptide(L)'
;MMNTKTITGGFALLAGAVVLLAGCGAPPPPAGFAPGQRSEAYAYVHGGYVGMALVTTGDDGRISTHVDEAFLPHTLAIVDIDSSEWTRENTESYQVRGNEIFVARHVSYQGKPYTAVSVGTALAYVAADDQGNPVGNALLDLEILRNQETMAQWFHGIQEGAFAVHQSFGGDPLPVTSTAYGGVTKRDSTYWSSGGSGLGWEANMNAIQDAAERIGSGFQLDEITRGNDDRWRLADVVTRATASDFKDYFGLIQAAVGRLKMK
;
A
#
# COMPACT_ATOMS: atom_id res chain seq x y z
N MET A 1 -17.12 55.46 -85.97
CA MET A 1 -17.99 54.28 -85.81
C MET A 1 -18.59 54.33 -84.42
N MET A 2 -19.92 54.38 -84.36
CA MET A 2 -20.72 54.21 -83.15
C MET A 2 -20.48 52.82 -82.57
N ASN A 3 -20.35 52.68 -81.24
CA ASN A 3 -21.36 51.90 -80.53
C ASN A 3 -21.33 52.11 -79.01
N THR A 4 -22.54 52.40 -78.54
CA THR A 4 -23.06 52.51 -77.19
C THR A 4 -23.00 51.17 -76.46
N LYS A 5 -22.80 51.17 -75.12
CA LYS A 5 -23.72 50.54 -74.15
C LYS A 5 -23.29 50.75 -72.70
N THR A 6 -24.16 51.47 -72.01
CA THR A 6 -24.37 51.56 -70.56
C THR A 6 -24.89 50.23 -69.99
N ILE A 7 -24.69 49.97 -68.68
CA ILE A 7 -25.71 49.59 -67.65
C ILE A 7 -25.12 48.78 -66.46
N THR A 8 -25.23 49.42 -65.29
CA THR A 8 -25.47 48.97 -63.89
C THR A 8 -24.87 47.69 -63.29
N GLY A 9 -24.41 47.87 -62.04
CA GLY A 9 -25.08 47.24 -60.88
C GLY A 9 -24.24 46.26 -60.08
N GLY A 10 -24.12 46.51 -58.76
CA GLY A 10 -23.67 45.50 -57.80
C GLY A 10 -22.87 46.05 -56.62
N PHE A 11 -23.56 46.65 -55.65
CA PHE A 11 -23.06 46.74 -54.27
C PHE A 11 -23.02 45.34 -53.67
N ALA A 12 -21.89 44.93 -53.10
CA ALA A 12 -21.83 43.82 -52.16
C ALA A 12 -20.94 44.23 -50.97
N LEU A 13 -21.59 44.47 -49.84
CA LEU A 13 -20.98 44.42 -48.51
C LEU A 13 -20.34 43.04 -48.32
N LEU A 14 -19.07 42.99 -47.91
CA LEU A 14 -18.55 41.84 -47.17
C LEU A 14 -18.44 42.23 -45.69
N ALA A 15 -19.34 41.66 -44.91
CA ALA A 15 -19.35 41.68 -43.47
C ALA A 15 -18.15 40.91 -42.89
N GLY A 16 -17.76 41.32 -41.68
CA GLY A 16 -16.53 40.91 -41.01
C GLY A 16 -16.36 39.41 -40.75
N ALA A 17 -15.09 39.01 -40.79
CA ALA A 17 -14.61 37.81 -40.13
C ALA A 17 -14.06 38.22 -38.75
N VAL A 18 -14.87 38.00 -37.71
CA VAL A 18 -14.35 37.87 -36.34
C VAL A 18 -13.61 36.54 -36.29
N VAL A 19 -12.28 36.60 -36.21
CA VAL A 19 -11.47 35.43 -35.89
C VAL A 19 -11.69 35.13 -34.41
N LEU A 20 -12.60 34.20 -34.14
CA LEU A 20 -12.67 33.53 -32.84
C LEU A 20 -11.42 32.67 -32.69
N LEU A 21 -10.47 33.14 -31.87
CA LEU A 21 -9.46 32.30 -31.25
C LEU A 21 -10.19 31.31 -30.33
N ALA A 22 -10.66 30.20 -30.91
CA ALA A 22 -11.01 29.03 -30.14
C ALA A 22 -9.73 28.51 -29.51
N GLY A 23 -9.57 28.78 -28.21
CA GLY A 23 -8.53 28.17 -27.40
C GLY A 23 -8.59 26.66 -27.62
N CYS A 24 -7.42 26.06 -27.86
CA CYS A 24 -7.24 24.63 -27.69
C CYS A 24 -7.54 24.32 -26.22
N GLY A 25 -8.81 24.03 -25.92
CA GLY A 25 -9.18 23.33 -24.71
C GLY A 25 -8.36 22.06 -24.68
N ALA A 26 -7.75 21.79 -23.54
CA ALA A 26 -7.19 20.47 -23.26
C ALA A 26 -8.21 19.41 -23.71
N PRO A 27 -7.77 18.28 -24.29
CA PRO A 27 -8.69 17.18 -24.57
C PRO A 27 -9.52 16.92 -23.30
N PRO A 28 -10.84 16.62 -23.44
CA PRO A 28 -11.63 16.27 -22.28
C PRO A 28 -10.89 15.21 -21.48
N PRO A 29 -10.88 15.28 -20.13
CA PRO A 29 -10.21 14.27 -19.33
C PRO A 29 -10.65 12.88 -19.82
N PRO A 30 -9.73 11.91 -19.91
CA PRO A 30 -10.06 10.58 -20.39
C PRO A 30 -11.27 10.06 -19.62
N ALA A 31 -12.14 9.34 -20.34
CA ALA A 31 -13.32 8.69 -19.77
C ALA A 31 -12.94 8.09 -18.41
N GLY A 32 -13.48 8.64 -17.33
CA GLY A 32 -13.13 8.20 -15.98
C GLY A 32 -13.43 6.73 -15.76
N PHE A 33 -13.14 6.20 -14.58
CA PHE A 33 -13.52 4.83 -14.27
C PHE A 33 -15.05 4.72 -14.15
N ALA A 34 -15.60 3.55 -14.45
CA ALA A 34 -17.01 3.28 -14.17
C ALA A 34 -17.29 3.52 -12.67
N PRO A 35 -18.43 4.12 -12.29
CA PRO A 35 -18.70 4.50 -10.90
C PRO A 35 -18.94 3.28 -10.00
N GLY A 36 -18.82 3.47 -8.68
CA GLY A 36 -19.20 2.46 -7.67
C GLY A 36 -18.32 1.21 -7.63
N GLN A 37 -17.15 1.23 -8.23
CA GLN A 37 -16.17 0.15 -8.17
C GLN A 37 -15.34 0.21 -6.89
N ARG A 38 -14.88 -0.98 -6.46
CA ARG A 38 -13.92 -1.19 -5.38
C ARG A 38 -12.88 -2.20 -5.85
N SER A 39 -11.61 -1.92 -5.63
CA SER A 39 -10.53 -2.87 -5.89
C SER A 39 -9.43 -2.79 -4.84
N GLU A 40 -8.83 -3.93 -4.53
CA GLU A 40 -7.73 -4.04 -3.58
C GLU A 40 -6.52 -4.71 -4.24
N ALA A 41 -5.33 -4.23 -3.90
CA ALA A 41 -4.05 -4.84 -4.25
C ALA A 41 -3.22 -5.08 -3.00
N TYR A 42 -2.41 -6.14 -3.06
CA TYR A 42 -1.54 -6.55 -1.98
C TYR A 42 -0.11 -6.74 -2.48
N ALA A 43 0.90 -6.39 -1.67
CA ALA A 43 2.29 -6.68 -1.99
C ALA A 43 3.14 -6.79 -0.73
N TYR A 44 4.30 -7.44 -0.86
CA TYR A 44 5.35 -7.32 0.13
C TYR A 44 6.00 -5.94 0.02
N VAL A 45 6.00 -5.17 1.10
CA VAL A 45 6.50 -3.79 1.13
C VAL A 45 7.40 -3.56 2.35
N HIS A 46 8.30 -2.57 2.23
CA HIS A 46 9.18 -2.11 3.32
C HIS A 46 9.99 -3.23 4.01
N GLY A 47 10.26 -4.34 3.31
CA GLY A 47 11.08 -5.43 3.84
C GLY A 47 10.51 -6.14 5.07
N GLY A 48 9.20 -6.06 5.34
CA GLY A 48 8.62 -6.68 6.54
C GLY A 48 7.11 -6.64 6.68
N TYR A 49 6.36 -6.26 5.65
CA TYR A 49 4.93 -5.99 5.75
C TYR A 49 4.14 -6.51 4.55
N VAL A 50 2.86 -6.79 4.77
CA VAL A 50 1.89 -6.92 3.68
C VAL A 50 1.22 -5.56 3.49
N GLY A 51 1.56 -4.88 2.41
CA GLY A 51 0.92 -3.63 2.00
C GLY A 51 -0.41 -3.91 1.34
N MET A 52 -1.41 -3.08 1.63
CA MET A 52 -2.73 -3.08 0.99
C MET A 52 -2.98 -1.70 0.39
N ALA A 53 -3.41 -1.67 -0.88
CA ALA A 53 -4.02 -0.49 -1.48
C ALA A 53 -5.46 -0.78 -1.85
N LEU A 54 -6.38 -0.03 -1.27
CA LEU A 54 -7.79 0.00 -1.60
C LEU A 54 -8.05 1.21 -2.50
N VAL A 55 -8.69 0.97 -3.64
CA VAL A 55 -9.13 2.02 -4.55
C VAL A 55 -10.63 1.90 -4.79
N THR A 56 -11.33 3.02 -4.64
CA THR A 56 -12.76 3.14 -4.93
C THR A 56 -13.00 4.20 -5.99
N THR A 57 -14.11 4.12 -6.71
CA THR A 57 -14.50 5.13 -7.71
C THR A 57 -15.79 5.83 -7.32
N GLY A 58 -15.77 7.17 -7.29
CA GLY A 58 -16.98 7.98 -7.09
C GLY A 58 -17.92 7.97 -8.29
N ASP A 59 -19.09 8.61 -8.14
CA ASP A 59 -20.10 8.73 -9.21
C ASP A 59 -19.58 9.45 -10.46
N ASP A 60 -18.65 10.38 -10.25
CA ASP A 60 -17.95 11.10 -11.32
C ASP A 60 -16.86 10.27 -12.01
N GLY A 61 -16.53 9.09 -11.48
CA GLY A 61 -15.48 8.20 -11.98
C GLY A 61 -14.07 8.56 -11.52
N ARG A 62 -13.93 9.49 -10.55
CA ARG A 62 -12.64 9.76 -9.89
C ARG A 62 -12.32 8.67 -8.88
N ILE A 63 -11.03 8.41 -8.71
CA ILE A 63 -10.56 7.44 -7.71
C ILE A 63 -10.40 8.10 -6.34
N SER A 64 -10.60 7.31 -5.28
CA SER A 64 -10.09 7.55 -3.93
C SER A 64 -9.24 6.35 -3.53
N THR A 65 -8.13 6.61 -2.87
CA THR A 65 -7.08 5.63 -2.57
C THR A 65 -6.84 5.58 -1.07
N HIS A 66 -6.59 4.37 -0.56
CA HIS A 66 -6.27 4.13 0.83
C HIS A 66 -5.17 3.08 0.90
N VAL A 67 -4.07 3.41 1.57
CA VAL A 67 -2.92 2.51 1.76
C VAL A 67 -2.74 2.20 3.24
N ASP A 68 -2.45 0.92 3.52
CA ASP A 68 -2.09 0.42 4.85
C ASP A 68 -1.07 -0.72 4.77
N GLU A 69 -0.48 -1.10 5.90
CA GLU A 69 0.49 -2.17 6.05
C GLU A 69 0.14 -3.05 7.23
N ALA A 70 -0.09 -4.35 6.98
CA ALA A 70 -0.19 -5.36 8.02
C ALA A 70 1.20 -5.80 8.47
N PHE A 71 1.41 -5.87 9.78
CA PHE A 71 2.61 -6.45 10.36
C PHE A 71 2.73 -7.94 9.98
N LEU A 72 3.96 -8.43 9.76
CA LEU A 72 4.24 -9.85 9.61
C LEU A 72 4.49 -10.53 10.97
N PRO A 73 4.50 -11.88 11.03
CA PRO A 73 4.61 -12.64 12.29
C PRO A 73 5.76 -12.21 13.20
N HIS A 74 6.92 -11.85 12.66
CA HIS A 74 8.09 -11.43 13.45
C HIS A 74 7.85 -10.15 14.30
N THR A 75 6.88 -9.32 13.91
CA THR A 75 6.46 -8.15 14.69
C THR A 75 5.27 -8.47 15.59
N LEU A 76 4.28 -9.21 15.09
CA LEU A 76 3.09 -9.57 15.86
C LEU A 76 3.37 -10.50 17.03
N ALA A 77 4.41 -11.32 16.93
CA ALA A 77 4.77 -12.26 17.98
C ALA A 77 5.72 -11.70 19.03
N ILE A 78 6.05 -10.40 18.98
CA ILE A 78 6.93 -9.77 19.99
C ILE A 78 6.25 -9.85 21.36
N VAL A 79 7.02 -10.28 22.36
CA VAL A 79 6.55 -10.43 23.74
C VAL A 79 7.46 -9.68 24.72
N ASP A 80 6.91 -9.36 25.88
CA ASP A 80 7.67 -8.80 26.99
C ASP A 80 8.29 -9.94 27.82
N ILE A 81 9.61 -10.12 27.69
CA ILE A 81 10.35 -11.17 28.39
C ILE A 81 10.46 -10.93 29.90
N ASP A 82 10.23 -9.69 30.35
CA ASP A 82 10.27 -9.33 31.77
C ASP A 82 8.92 -9.59 32.47
N SER A 83 7.88 -9.96 31.70
CA SER A 83 6.60 -10.39 32.24
C SER A 83 6.67 -11.79 32.83
N SER A 84 5.77 -12.12 33.76
CA SER A 84 5.71 -13.46 34.39
C SER A 84 5.23 -14.57 33.45
N GLU A 85 4.74 -14.23 32.26
CA GLU A 85 4.12 -15.13 31.30
C GLU A 85 5.11 -15.70 30.28
N TRP A 86 6.24 -15.02 30.08
CA TRP A 86 7.25 -15.36 29.08
C TRP A 86 8.58 -15.70 29.73
N THR A 87 9.22 -16.73 29.22
CA THR A 87 10.48 -17.28 29.71
C THR A 87 11.40 -17.57 28.53
N ARG A 88 12.68 -17.82 28.79
CA ARG A 88 13.64 -18.22 27.75
C ARG A 88 13.30 -19.59 27.12
N GLU A 89 12.42 -20.39 27.73
CA GLU A 89 12.03 -21.71 27.21
C GLU A 89 10.89 -21.62 26.19
N ASN A 90 9.95 -20.69 26.39
CA ASN A 90 8.80 -20.45 25.51
C ASN A 90 8.94 -19.22 24.60
N THR A 91 10.14 -18.63 24.54
CA THR A 91 10.48 -17.56 23.61
C THR A 91 11.65 -17.96 22.72
N GLU A 92 11.75 -17.26 21.59
CA GLU A 92 12.91 -17.27 20.71
C GLU A 92 13.38 -15.81 20.55
N SER A 93 14.66 -15.60 20.26
CA SER A 93 15.23 -14.26 20.17
C SER A 93 16.01 -14.04 18.88
N TYR A 94 16.00 -12.82 18.36
CA TYR A 94 16.81 -12.40 17.23
C TYR A 94 17.35 -10.98 17.45
N GLN A 95 18.40 -10.62 16.70
CA GLN A 95 19.10 -9.34 16.86
C GLN A 95 18.65 -8.33 15.80
N VAL A 96 18.17 -7.16 16.24
CA VAL A 96 17.81 -6.03 15.37
C VAL A 96 18.57 -4.80 15.81
N ARG A 97 19.49 -4.31 14.97
CA ARG A 97 20.29 -3.09 15.21
C ARG A 97 21.00 -3.09 16.58
N GLY A 98 21.47 -4.26 17.02
CA GLY A 98 22.16 -4.44 18.30
C GLY A 98 21.25 -4.63 19.51
N ASN A 99 19.93 -4.67 19.32
CA ASN A 99 18.97 -5.00 20.37
C ASN A 99 18.47 -6.45 20.21
N GLU A 100 18.40 -7.18 21.31
CA GLU A 100 17.76 -8.49 21.38
C GLU A 100 16.24 -8.31 21.44
N ILE A 101 15.53 -8.89 20.48
CA ILE A 101 14.07 -8.88 20.42
C ILE A 101 13.57 -10.28 20.76
N PHE A 102 12.63 -10.38 21.69
CA PHE A 102 11.98 -11.62 22.09
C PHE A 102 10.65 -11.78 21.38
N VAL A 103 10.42 -12.99 20.89
CA VAL A 103 9.15 -13.39 20.30
C VAL A 103 8.64 -14.68 20.93
N ALA A 104 7.33 -14.89 20.90
CA ALA A 104 6.74 -16.17 21.28
C ALA A 104 7.31 -17.29 20.40
N ARG A 105 7.79 -18.37 21.03
CA ARG A 105 8.35 -19.52 20.31
C ARG A 105 7.29 -20.23 19.48
N HIS A 106 6.06 -20.33 19.99
CA HIS A 106 4.96 -21.03 19.33
C HIS A 106 3.88 -20.04 18.92
N VAL A 107 3.47 -20.12 17.66
CA VAL A 107 2.38 -19.32 17.10
C VAL A 107 1.43 -20.20 16.32
N SER A 108 0.23 -19.71 16.07
CA SER A 108 -0.67 -20.32 15.10
C SER A 108 -1.24 -19.28 14.15
N TYR A 109 -1.50 -19.72 12.93
CA TYR A 109 -2.23 -18.96 11.93
C TYR A 109 -3.32 -19.84 11.31
N GLN A 110 -4.57 -19.38 11.38
CA GLN A 110 -5.75 -20.18 10.98
C GLN A 110 -5.77 -21.58 11.63
N GLY A 111 -5.35 -21.66 12.90
CA GLY A 111 -5.30 -22.91 13.67
C GLY A 111 -4.15 -23.86 13.30
N LYS A 112 -3.30 -23.52 12.32
CA LYS A 112 -2.10 -24.31 12.01
C LYS A 112 -0.94 -23.87 12.90
N PRO A 113 -0.20 -24.79 13.54
CA PRO A 113 0.89 -24.45 14.43
C PRO A 113 2.21 -24.20 13.70
N TYR A 114 2.98 -23.23 14.20
CA TYR A 114 4.33 -22.92 13.75
C TYR A 114 5.27 -22.70 14.94
N THR A 115 6.54 -23.02 14.75
CA THR A 115 7.61 -22.83 15.73
C THR A 115 8.66 -21.87 15.18
N ALA A 116 9.05 -20.91 16.01
CA ALA A 116 10.10 -19.95 15.72
C ALA A 116 11.46 -20.65 15.57
N VAL A 117 12.21 -20.24 14.56
CA VAL A 117 13.59 -20.64 14.31
C VAL A 117 14.40 -19.39 14.06
N SER A 118 15.43 -19.16 14.87
CA SER A 118 16.38 -18.08 14.69
C SER A 118 17.66 -18.58 13.98
N VAL A 119 18.15 -17.83 13.00
CA VAL A 119 19.44 -18.09 12.33
C VAL A 119 20.19 -16.76 12.22
N GLY A 120 21.16 -16.54 13.11
CA GLY A 120 21.91 -15.28 13.18
C GLY A 120 20.99 -14.11 13.55
N THR A 121 20.76 -13.20 12.61
CA THR A 121 19.88 -12.03 12.78
C THR A 121 18.47 -12.24 12.22
N ALA A 122 18.19 -13.40 11.63
CA ALA A 122 16.90 -13.71 11.02
C ALA A 122 16.03 -14.55 11.95
N LEU A 123 14.72 -14.33 11.89
CA LEU A 123 13.67 -15.10 12.53
C LEU A 123 12.73 -15.62 11.44
N ALA A 124 12.35 -16.90 11.53
CA ALA A 124 11.30 -17.47 10.70
C ALA A 124 10.38 -18.36 11.53
N TYR A 125 9.09 -18.40 11.17
CA TYR A 125 8.14 -19.37 11.70
C TYR A 125 7.99 -20.54 10.73
N VAL A 126 8.40 -21.73 11.18
CA VAL A 126 8.37 -22.98 10.42
C VAL A 126 7.19 -23.82 10.89
N ALA A 127 6.49 -24.49 9.97
CA ALA A 127 5.43 -25.42 10.34
C ALA A 127 5.92 -26.44 11.38
N ALA A 128 5.10 -26.70 12.40
CA ALA A 128 5.46 -27.60 13.49
C ALA A 128 4.87 -29.01 13.29
N ASP A 129 5.59 -30.04 13.76
CA ASP A 129 5.05 -31.39 13.91
C ASP A 129 4.17 -31.53 15.16
N ASP A 130 3.64 -32.73 15.40
CA ASP A 130 2.79 -33.03 16.57
C ASP A 130 3.52 -32.90 17.92
N GLN A 131 4.84 -32.69 17.91
CA GLN A 131 5.66 -32.46 19.10
C GLN A 131 6.15 -31.01 19.22
N GLY A 132 5.77 -30.13 18.28
CA GLY A 132 6.18 -28.72 18.28
C GLY A 132 7.55 -28.45 17.69
N ASN A 133 8.20 -29.45 17.08
CA ASN A 133 9.47 -29.25 16.41
C ASN A 133 9.25 -28.65 15.01
N PRO A 134 10.12 -27.75 14.56
CA PRO A 134 10.05 -27.21 13.20
C PRO A 134 10.33 -28.33 12.18
N VAL A 135 9.41 -28.54 11.23
CA VAL A 135 9.54 -29.58 10.20
C VAL A 135 9.31 -29.06 8.79
N GLY A 136 10.14 -29.55 7.86
CA GLY A 136 10.03 -29.26 6.43
C GLY A 136 10.49 -27.85 6.04
N ASN A 137 10.01 -27.40 4.87
CA ASN A 137 10.37 -26.12 4.25
C ASN A 137 9.18 -25.13 4.23
N ALA A 138 8.13 -25.40 5.00
CA ALA A 138 6.94 -24.56 5.04
C ALA A 138 7.17 -23.40 6.02
N LEU A 139 7.42 -22.21 5.46
CA LEU A 139 7.57 -20.96 6.20
C LEU A 139 6.27 -20.18 6.17
N LEU A 140 5.82 -19.70 7.35
CA LEU A 140 4.61 -18.90 7.46
C LEU A 140 4.66 -17.65 6.57
N ASP A 141 5.80 -16.95 6.54
CA ASP A 141 5.99 -15.77 5.68
C ASP A 141 5.80 -16.12 4.19
N LEU A 142 6.27 -17.29 3.74
CA LEU A 142 6.06 -17.72 2.35
C LEU A 142 4.62 -18.14 2.09
N GLU A 143 3.90 -18.69 3.08
CA GLU A 143 2.46 -18.95 2.97
C GLU A 143 1.68 -17.65 2.83
N ILE A 144 2.01 -16.62 3.62
CA ILE A 144 1.40 -15.29 3.59
C ILE A 144 1.70 -14.59 2.25
N LEU A 145 2.97 -14.52 1.87
CA LEU A 145 3.45 -13.71 0.73
C LEU A 145 3.31 -14.41 -0.63
N ARG A 146 2.70 -15.59 -0.68
CA ARG A 146 2.60 -16.41 -1.89
C ARG A 146 1.93 -15.71 -3.06
N ASN A 147 0.79 -15.05 -2.82
CA ASN A 147 0.00 -14.37 -3.84
C ASN A 147 -0.99 -13.35 -3.24
N GLN A 148 -1.78 -12.68 -4.09
CA GLN A 148 -2.78 -11.69 -3.66
C GLN A 148 -3.81 -12.26 -2.68
N GLU A 149 -4.25 -13.50 -2.88
CA GLU A 149 -5.27 -14.12 -2.05
C GLU A 149 -4.75 -14.40 -0.64
N THR A 150 -3.55 -14.97 -0.50
CA THR A 150 -2.96 -15.25 0.81
C THR A 150 -2.59 -13.98 1.55
N MET A 151 -2.13 -12.95 0.84
CA MET A 151 -1.86 -11.64 1.44
C MET A 151 -3.14 -10.95 1.91
N ALA A 152 -4.22 -11.03 1.14
CA ALA A 152 -5.53 -10.52 1.56
C ALA A 152 -6.07 -11.27 2.79
N GLN A 153 -5.96 -12.61 2.80
CA GLN A 153 -6.35 -13.44 3.94
C GLN A 153 -5.55 -13.08 5.20
N TRP A 154 -4.25 -12.83 5.07
CA TRP A 154 -3.43 -12.36 6.19
C TRP A 154 -3.89 -10.99 6.67
N PHE A 155 -3.96 -10.01 5.76
CA PHE A 155 -4.25 -8.61 6.09
C PHE A 155 -5.58 -8.47 6.86
N HIS A 156 -6.64 -9.12 6.38
CA HIS A 156 -7.95 -9.09 7.05
C HIS A 156 -8.01 -10.04 8.24
N GLY A 157 -7.44 -11.24 8.12
CA GLY A 157 -7.52 -12.27 9.15
C GLY A 157 -6.85 -11.88 10.46
N ILE A 158 -5.72 -11.18 10.44
CA ILE A 158 -5.05 -10.74 11.69
C ILE A 158 -5.90 -9.73 12.47
N GLN A 159 -6.69 -8.90 11.79
CA GLN A 159 -7.61 -7.96 12.45
C GLN A 159 -8.77 -8.69 13.15
N GLU A 160 -9.07 -9.91 12.70
CA GLU A 160 -10.08 -10.80 13.27
C GLU A 160 -9.50 -11.85 14.24
N GLY A 161 -8.20 -11.76 14.56
CA GLY A 161 -7.53 -12.66 15.51
C GLY A 161 -7.10 -14.02 14.91
N ALA A 162 -6.94 -14.12 13.59
CA ALA A 162 -6.48 -15.35 12.94
C ALA A 162 -5.04 -15.75 13.27
N PHE A 163 -4.25 -14.82 13.83
CA PHE A 163 -2.90 -15.06 14.33
C PHE A 163 -2.89 -15.05 15.87
N ALA A 164 -2.26 -16.05 16.47
CA ALA A 164 -2.16 -16.19 17.92
C ALA A 164 -0.77 -16.62 18.35
N VAL A 165 -0.38 -16.19 19.55
CA VAL A 165 0.82 -16.69 20.25
C VAL A 165 0.42 -17.73 21.30
N HIS A 166 1.35 -18.61 21.67
CA HIS A 166 1.12 -19.63 22.69
C HIS A 166 2.28 -19.67 23.69
N GLN A 167 1.96 -19.79 24.99
CA GLN A 167 2.95 -19.95 26.06
C GLN A 167 3.55 -21.36 26.11
N SER A 168 2.89 -22.34 25.47
CA SER A 168 3.37 -23.71 25.29
C SER A 168 2.84 -24.29 23.98
N PHE A 169 3.56 -25.24 23.36
CA PHE A 169 3.05 -25.94 22.19
C PHE A 169 1.72 -26.65 22.49
N GLY A 170 0.72 -26.48 21.61
CA GLY A 170 -0.63 -27.03 21.82
C GLY A 170 -1.41 -26.41 22.98
N GLY A 171 -0.87 -25.38 23.65
CA GLY A 171 -1.57 -24.64 24.69
C GLY A 171 -2.65 -23.71 24.13
N ASP A 172 -3.41 -23.10 25.03
CA ASP A 172 -4.49 -22.17 24.65
C ASP A 172 -3.95 -21.03 23.77
N PRO A 173 -4.63 -20.71 22.66
CA PRO A 173 -4.23 -19.59 21.81
C PRO A 173 -4.47 -18.27 22.54
N LEU A 174 -3.52 -17.36 22.41
CA LEU A 174 -3.66 -15.95 22.78
C LEU A 174 -3.75 -15.14 21.47
N PRO A 175 -4.95 -14.81 20.98
CA PRO A 175 -5.12 -14.06 19.73
C PRO A 175 -4.43 -12.71 19.81
N VAL A 176 -3.63 -12.39 18.79
CA VAL A 176 -2.96 -11.09 18.69
C VAL A 176 -3.85 -10.15 17.89
N THR A 177 -4.60 -9.32 18.61
CA THR A 177 -5.47 -8.28 18.02
C THR A 177 -4.92 -6.87 18.21
N SER A 178 -3.79 -6.74 18.93
CA SER A 178 -3.09 -5.48 19.16
C SER A 178 -1.59 -5.75 19.32
N THR A 179 -0.79 -4.70 19.14
CA THR A 179 0.65 -4.72 19.44
C THR A 179 0.95 -3.73 20.55
N ALA A 180 2.19 -3.68 21.04
CA ALA A 180 2.65 -2.61 21.94
C ALA A 180 2.47 -1.19 21.35
N TYR A 181 2.24 -1.10 20.03
CA TYR A 181 1.98 0.16 19.34
C TYR A 181 0.49 0.44 19.13
N GLY A 182 -0.43 -0.45 19.51
CA GLY A 182 -1.87 -0.28 19.31
C GLY A 182 -2.46 -1.32 18.38
N GLY A 183 -2.41 -1.13 17.07
CA GLY A 183 -3.00 -2.03 16.08
C GLY A 183 -2.07 -3.11 15.53
N VAL A 184 -2.66 -4.00 14.72
CA VAL A 184 -1.97 -5.03 13.91
C VAL A 184 -1.66 -4.57 12.48
N THR A 185 -2.10 -3.36 12.13
CA THR A 185 -1.66 -2.61 10.95
C THR A 185 -0.97 -1.32 11.35
N LYS A 186 -0.20 -0.72 10.45
CA LYS A 186 0.48 0.54 10.75
C LYS A 186 -0.50 1.68 10.98
N ARG A 187 -1.58 1.78 10.18
CA ARG A 187 -2.56 2.86 10.33
C ARG A 187 -3.32 2.79 11.65
N ASP A 188 -3.56 1.60 12.17
CA ASP A 188 -4.20 1.39 13.49
C ASP A 188 -3.19 1.42 14.65
N SER A 189 -1.92 1.70 14.37
CA SER A 189 -0.85 1.76 15.36
C SER A 189 -0.28 3.18 15.52
N THR A 190 0.33 3.41 16.66
CA THR A 190 1.15 4.59 16.95
C THR A 190 2.56 4.47 16.36
N TYR A 191 2.89 3.35 15.70
CA TYR A 191 4.20 3.11 15.13
C TYR A 191 4.48 4.09 13.98
N TRP A 192 5.32 5.09 14.26
CA TRP A 192 5.77 6.11 13.31
C TRP A 192 4.62 6.90 12.64
N SER A 193 3.48 7.08 13.33
CA SER A 193 2.28 7.70 12.75
C SER A 193 2.51 9.15 12.29
N SER A 194 2.97 10.02 13.18
CA SER A 194 3.11 11.46 12.91
C SER A 194 4.51 11.86 12.41
N GLY A 195 5.57 11.27 12.98
CA GLY A 195 6.97 11.70 12.78
C GLY A 195 7.20 13.13 13.27
N GLY A 196 8.32 13.41 13.96
CA GLY A 196 8.55 14.70 14.63
C GLY A 196 8.50 15.96 13.74
N SER A 197 8.44 15.83 12.42
CA SER A 197 8.36 16.93 11.45
C SER A 197 7.17 16.81 10.48
N GLY A 198 6.17 15.96 10.77
CA GLY A 198 5.08 15.66 9.81
C GLY A 198 5.53 14.79 8.64
N LEU A 199 6.61 14.02 8.84
CA LEU A 199 7.20 13.09 7.87
C LEU A 199 7.03 11.63 8.32
N GLY A 200 6.09 11.37 9.23
CA GLY A 200 5.74 10.01 9.65
C GLY A 200 5.23 9.16 8.48
N TRP A 201 5.06 7.87 8.75
CA TRP A 201 4.51 6.92 7.79
C TRP A 201 3.16 7.41 7.24
N GLU A 202 2.26 7.84 8.12
CA GLU A 202 0.90 8.22 7.72
C GLU A 202 0.91 9.47 6.84
N ALA A 203 1.72 10.47 7.17
CA ALA A 203 1.87 11.67 6.36
C ALA A 203 2.42 11.34 4.96
N ASN A 204 3.33 10.38 4.85
CA ASN A 204 3.82 9.90 3.56
C ASN A 204 2.74 9.16 2.79
N MET A 205 1.99 8.26 3.42
CA MET A 205 0.91 7.53 2.75
C MET A 205 -0.15 8.48 2.21
N ASN A 206 -0.56 9.46 3.03
CA ASN A 206 -1.52 10.48 2.62
C ASN A 206 -1.00 11.33 1.46
N ALA A 207 0.31 11.63 1.41
CA ALA A 207 0.91 12.37 0.30
C ALA A 207 1.02 11.55 -0.99
N ILE A 208 1.26 10.23 -0.89
CA ILE A 208 1.30 9.30 -2.03
C ILE A 208 -0.12 9.13 -2.61
N GLN A 209 -1.11 8.91 -1.74
CA GLN A 209 -2.52 8.82 -2.09
C GLN A 209 -3.02 10.10 -2.80
N ASP A 210 -2.76 11.28 -2.21
CA ASP A 210 -3.08 12.58 -2.80
C ASP A 210 -2.44 12.76 -4.19
N ALA A 211 -1.20 12.31 -4.37
CA ALA A 211 -0.53 12.35 -5.66
C ALA A 211 -1.27 11.49 -6.70
N ALA A 212 -1.61 10.25 -6.37
CA ALA A 212 -2.34 9.34 -7.26
C ALA A 212 -3.75 9.84 -7.61
N GLU A 213 -4.49 10.39 -6.64
CA GLU A 213 -5.86 10.89 -6.82
C GLU A 213 -5.93 12.21 -7.61
N ARG A 214 -4.97 13.10 -7.40
CA ARG A 214 -4.96 14.44 -8.00
C ARG A 214 -4.28 14.46 -9.37
N ILE A 215 -3.17 13.76 -9.50
CA ILE A 215 -2.30 13.81 -10.68
C ILE A 215 -2.59 12.62 -11.61
N GLY A 216 -3.02 11.49 -11.02
CA GLY A 216 -3.29 10.25 -11.73
C GLY A 216 -2.25 9.17 -11.40
N SER A 217 -2.61 7.91 -11.65
CA SER A 217 -1.77 6.74 -11.39
C SER A 217 -1.07 6.20 -12.64
N GLY A 218 -1.18 6.85 -13.81
CA GLY A 218 -0.70 6.31 -15.10
C GLY A 218 0.80 6.43 -15.38
N PHE A 219 1.63 6.79 -14.40
CA PHE A 219 3.06 7.06 -14.57
C PHE A 219 3.89 5.77 -14.65
N GLN A 220 4.93 5.72 -15.48
CA GLN A 220 5.91 4.65 -15.37
C GLN A 220 6.77 4.86 -14.12
N LEU A 221 7.17 3.78 -13.42
CA LEU A 221 7.91 3.90 -12.17
C LEU A 221 9.31 4.54 -12.34
N ASP A 222 9.89 4.48 -13.53
CA ASP A 222 11.16 5.12 -13.88
C ASP A 222 11.03 6.64 -14.13
N GLU A 223 9.85 7.11 -14.55
CA GLU A 223 9.50 8.54 -14.65
C GLU A 223 9.34 9.20 -13.27
N ILE A 224 9.12 8.41 -12.23
CA ILE A 224 9.03 8.89 -10.84
C ILE A 224 10.45 9.16 -10.33
N THR A 225 10.74 10.43 -10.05
CA THR A 225 12.08 10.87 -9.67
C THR A 225 12.10 11.49 -8.27
N ARG A 226 13.26 11.42 -7.61
CA ARG A 226 13.49 12.09 -6.33
C ARG A 226 14.22 13.40 -6.57
N GLY A 227 13.64 14.49 -6.11
CA GLY A 227 14.23 15.83 -6.21
C GLY A 227 15.35 16.06 -5.19
N ASN A 228 16.11 17.13 -5.40
CA ASN A 228 17.16 17.60 -4.47
C ASN A 228 16.58 18.09 -3.13
N ASP A 229 15.27 18.30 -3.05
CA ASP A 229 14.50 18.65 -1.85
C ASP A 229 13.97 17.40 -1.11
N ASP A 230 14.53 16.22 -1.41
CA ASP A 230 14.17 14.89 -0.88
C ASP A 230 12.73 14.44 -1.16
N ARG A 231 11.96 15.21 -1.93
CA ARG A 231 10.57 14.94 -2.31
C ARG A 231 10.47 14.18 -3.62
N TRP A 232 9.46 13.33 -3.72
CA TRP A 232 9.15 12.59 -4.93
C TRP A 232 8.40 13.44 -5.94
N ARG A 233 8.61 13.18 -7.22
CA ARG A 233 8.03 13.92 -8.35
C ARG A 233 7.37 12.95 -9.33
N LEU A 234 6.15 13.29 -9.75
CA LEU A 234 5.43 12.62 -10.85
C LEU A 234 5.46 13.57 -12.04
N ALA A 235 6.35 13.29 -13.01
CA ALA A 235 6.76 14.25 -14.03
C ALA A 235 7.16 15.60 -13.39
N ASP A 236 6.51 16.69 -13.76
CA ASP A 236 6.84 18.05 -13.28
C ASP A 236 6.21 18.39 -11.91
N VAL A 237 5.37 17.50 -11.36
CA VAL A 237 4.63 17.79 -10.11
C VAL A 237 5.38 17.25 -8.90
N VAL A 238 5.73 18.15 -7.98
CA VAL A 238 6.35 17.80 -6.68
C VAL A 238 5.28 17.30 -5.72
N THR A 239 5.46 16.09 -5.21
CA THR A 239 4.62 15.51 -4.16
C THR A 239 5.07 15.98 -2.77
N ARG A 240 4.27 15.70 -1.74
CA ARG A 240 4.66 15.96 -0.34
C ARG A 240 5.40 14.78 0.30
N ALA A 241 5.52 13.66 -0.40
CA ALA A 241 6.10 12.44 0.15
C ALA A 241 7.63 12.46 0.10
N THR A 242 8.24 11.87 1.11
CA THR A 242 9.70 11.78 1.32
C THR A 242 10.16 10.35 1.61
N ALA A 243 9.24 9.42 1.90
CA ALA A 243 9.54 8.01 2.15
C ALA A 243 10.32 7.40 0.99
N SER A 244 11.41 6.69 1.28
CA SER A 244 12.25 6.05 0.26
C SER A 244 11.49 5.08 -0.63
N ASP A 245 10.44 4.47 -0.08
CA ASP A 245 9.70 3.38 -0.73
C ASP A 245 8.47 3.89 -1.50
N PHE A 246 8.44 5.20 -1.81
CA PHE A 246 7.34 5.83 -2.55
C PHE A 246 6.92 5.02 -3.78
N LYS A 247 7.89 4.53 -4.57
CA LYS A 247 7.61 3.78 -5.80
C LYS A 247 6.88 2.46 -5.51
N ASP A 248 7.19 1.80 -4.41
CA ASP A 248 6.55 0.54 -4.03
C ASP A 248 5.08 0.77 -3.69
N TYR A 249 4.78 1.79 -2.88
CA TYR A 249 3.40 2.16 -2.54
C TYR A 249 2.62 2.71 -3.75
N PHE A 250 3.27 3.51 -4.59
CA PHE A 250 2.65 4.03 -5.80
C PHE A 250 2.34 2.89 -6.79
N GLY A 251 3.27 1.94 -6.97
CA GLY A 251 3.07 0.73 -7.74
C GLY A 251 1.95 -0.16 -7.18
N LEU A 252 1.79 -0.23 -5.86
CA LEU A 252 0.68 -0.93 -5.22
C LEU A 252 -0.67 -0.27 -5.53
N ILE A 253 -0.75 1.06 -5.48
CA ILE A 253 -1.95 1.80 -5.92
C ILE A 253 -2.23 1.53 -7.41
N GLN A 254 -1.20 1.54 -8.27
CA GLN A 254 -1.34 1.22 -9.69
C GLN A 254 -1.91 -0.17 -9.92
N ALA A 255 -1.45 -1.17 -9.16
CA ALA A 255 -1.98 -2.53 -9.24
C ALA A 255 -3.46 -2.60 -8.85
N ALA A 256 -3.91 -1.79 -7.88
CA ALA A 256 -5.33 -1.70 -7.53
C ALA A 256 -6.14 -0.97 -8.62
N VAL A 257 -5.62 0.15 -9.13
CA VAL A 257 -6.27 0.91 -10.22
C VAL A 257 -6.40 0.08 -11.50
N GLY A 258 -5.38 -0.72 -11.85
CA GLY A 258 -5.36 -1.54 -13.06
C GLY A 258 -6.46 -2.63 -13.10
N ARG A 259 -7.17 -2.84 -12.00
CA ARG A 259 -8.32 -3.77 -11.90
C ARG A 259 -9.67 -3.08 -12.06
N LEU A 260 -9.70 -1.75 -12.13
CA LEU A 260 -10.92 -0.97 -12.37
C LEU A 260 -11.29 -1.00 -13.86
N LYS A 261 -12.59 -0.97 -14.14
CA LYS A 261 -13.13 -0.84 -15.49
C LYS A 261 -13.24 0.63 -15.89
N MET A 262 -12.91 0.93 -17.13
CA MET A 262 -13.12 2.25 -17.74
C MET A 262 -14.59 2.45 -18.11
N LYS A 263 -15.04 3.70 -18.17
CA LYS A 263 -16.33 4.09 -18.77
C LYS A 263 -16.37 3.83 -20.27
#